data_AF-A0A8T6VYE5-F1
#
_entry.id   AF-A0A8T6VYE5-F1
#
_cell.length_a   1.000
_cell.length_b   1.000
_cell.length_c   1.000
_cell.angle_alpha   90.00
_cell.angle_beta   90.00
_cell.angle_gamma   90.00
#
_symmetry.space_group_name_H-M   'P 1'
#
loop_
_entity.id
_entity.type
_entity.pdbx_description
1 polymer ?
#
loop_
_entity_poly.entity_id
_entity_poly.type
_entity_poly.pdbx_seq_one_letter_code
_entity_poly.pdbx_strand_id
1 'polypeptide(L)'
;FAGLGCAVVASTYCNSWVFNDFDPSDPWRSMALAYTGIFIVRSEEAKERYLKEMVKRFDIDGVVFHDSKTCPNNSNARYGMPKRLQESLGVPTLVIDGDL
;
A
#
# COMPACT_ATOMS: atom_id res chain seq x y z
N PHE A 1 7.01 -3.25 -17.80
CA PHE A 1 5.56 -3.01 -17.95
C PHE A 1 5.17 -2.65 -19.39
N ALA A 2 5.62 -1.52 -19.95
CA ALA A 2 5.24 -1.11 -21.31
C ALA A 2 5.50 -2.17 -22.41
N GLY A 3 6.69 -2.80 -22.42
CA GLY A 3 7.01 -3.87 -23.38
C GLY A 3 6.19 -5.16 -23.21
N LEU A 4 5.42 -5.29 -22.12
CA LEU A 4 4.51 -6.41 -21.85
C LEU A 4 3.04 -6.02 -22.06
N GLY A 5 2.75 -4.79 -22.51
CA GLY A 5 1.38 -4.29 -22.61
C GLY A 5 0.68 -4.09 -21.26
N CYS A 6 1.44 -3.94 -20.17
CA CYS A 6 0.90 -3.74 -18.83
C CYS A 6 1.00 -2.28 -18.38
N ALA A 7 0.02 -1.81 -17.61
CA ALA A 7 0.01 -0.51 -16.95
C ALA A 7 0.05 -0.65 -15.42
N VAL A 8 0.73 0.28 -14.74
CA VAL A 8 0.66 0.41 -13.28
C VAL A 8 -0.46 1.41 -12.97
N VAL A 9 -1.58 0.91 -12.45
CA VAL A 9 -2.81 1.71 -12.24
C VAL A 9 -2.99 2.21 -10.81
N ALA A 10 -2.25 1.66 -9.85
CA ALA A 10 -2.28 2.07 -8.45
C ALA A 10 -0.90 1.87 -7.79
N SER A 11 -0.60 2.64 -6.75
CA SER A 11 0.60 2.52 -5.93
C SER A 11 0.32 2.98 -4.50
N THR A 12 0.96 2.32 -3.52
CA THR A 12 0.88 2.73 -2.10
C THR A 12 1.78 3.92 -1.78
N TYR A 13 2.66 4.34 -2.69
CA TYR A 13 3.66 5.40 -2.41
C TYR A 13 2.98 6.69 -1.95
N CYS A 14 2.01 7.19 -2.73
CA CYS A 14 1.37 8.48 -2.47
C CYS A 14 0.59 8.55 -1.14
N ASN A 15 0.26 7.40 -0.51
CA ASN A 15 -0.48 7.37 0.75
C ASN A 15 0.30 7.96 1.94
N SER A 16 1.61 8.16 1.81
CA SER A 16 2.41 8.83 2.82
C SER A 16 2.21 10.36 2.83
N TRP A 17 1.48 10.91 1.84
CA TRP A 17 1.30 12.36 1.66
C TRP A 17 -0.16 12.78 1.43
N VAL A 18 -1.12 11.91 1.74
CA VAL A 18 -2.56 12.24 1.70
C VAL A 18 -3.04 12.47 3.13
N PHE A 19 -3.36 13.72 3.47
CA PHE A 19 -3.74 14.14 4.83
C PHE A 19 -5.18 14.66 4.86
N ASN A 20 -6.14 13.74 4.80
CA ASN A 20 -7.56 14.08 4.79
C ASN A 20 -8.08 14.53 6.16
N ASP A 21 -7.36 14.19 7.24
CA ASP A 21 -7.79 14.46 8.62
C ASP A 21 -7.46 15.87 9.12
N PHE A 22 -6.80 16.72 8.32
CA PHE A 22 -6.50 18.10 8.74
C PHE A 22 -7.78 18.94 8.89
N ASP A 23 -7.94 19.56 10.05
CA ASP A 23 -9.09 20.40 10.39
C ASP A 23 -8.59 21.72 10.99
N PRO A 24 -8.83 22.87 10.34
CA PRO A 24 -8.41 24.17 10.84
C PRO A 24 -9.07 24.55 12.18
N SER A 25 -10.19 23.92 12.55
CA SER A 25 -10.88 24.17 13.82
C SER A 25 -10.30 23.38 15.00
N ASP A 26 -9.51 22.31 14.77
CA ASP A 26 -8.75 21.57 15.79
C ASP A 26 -7.33 21.21 15.30
N PRO A 27 -6.48 22.21 15.01
CA PRO A 27 -5.27 22.04 14.20
C PRO A 27 -4.25 21.07 14.82
N TRP A 28 -4.16 21.00 16.15
CA TRP A 28 -3.18 20.15 16.83
C TRP A 28 -3.58 18.68 16.81
N ARG A 29 -4.84 18.38 17.17
CA ARG A 29 -5.30 16.98 17.17
C ARG A 29 -5.47 16.45 15.76
N SER A 30 -5.98 17.28 14.84
CA SER A 30 -6.14 16.91 13.44
C SER A 30 -4.80 16.60 12.79
N MET A 31 -3.76 17.40 13.10
CA MET A 31 -2.41 17.15 12.63
C MET A 31 -1.85 15.85 13.19
N ALA A 32 -1.96 15.63 14.50
CA ALA A 32 -1.50 14.39 15.13
C ALA A 32 -2.19 13.16 14.52
N LEU A 33 -3.51 13.24 14.28
CA LEU A 33 -4.28 12.17 13.64
C LEU A 33 -3.78 11.90 12.22
N ALA A 34 -3.64 12.94 11.40
CA ALA A 34 -3.20 12.80 10.01
C ALA A 34 -1.81 12.15 9.90
N TYR A 35 -0.84 12.59 10.71
CA TYR A 35 0.51 12.03 10.70
C TYR A 35 0.61 10.62 11.29
N THR A 36 -0.23 10.28 12.26
CA THR A 36 -0.30 8.91 12.80
C THR A 36 -1.19 7.98 11.95
N GLY A 37 -1.92 8.55 10.98
CA GLY A 37 -2.77 7.85 10.05
C GLY A 37 -2.09 7.35 8.77
N ILE A 38 -0.88 7.81 8.46
CA ILE A 38 -0.21 7.49 7.19
C ILE A 38 0.08 6.00 7.04
N PHE A 39 0.01 5.50 5.81
CA PHE A 39 0.03 4.07 5.50
C PHE A 39 1.22 3.30 6.10
N ILE A 40 2.43 3.89 6.08
CA ILE A 40 3.66 3.22 6.53
C ILE A 40 3.65 2.87 8.04
N VAL A 41 2.95 3.64 8.87
CA VAL A 41 2.86 3.41 10.33
C VAL A 41 1.66 2.55 10.74
N ARG A 42 0.84 2.11 9.78
CA ARG A 42 -0.36 1.31 10.06
C ARG A 42 -0.01 -0.17 10.26
N SER A 43 -0.88 -0.85 10.99
CA SER A 43 -0.82 -2.31 11.15
C SER A 43 -1.02 -3.04 9.82
N GLU A 44 -0.58 -4.29 9.76
CA GLU A 44 -0.74 -5.14 8.57
C GLU A 44 -2.21 -5.34 8.20
N GLU A 45 -3.12 -5.43 9.18
CA GLU A 45 -4.55 -5.58 8.90
C GLU A 45 -5.13 -4.33 8.21
N ALA A 46 -4.68 -3.14 8.62
CA ALA A 46 -5.10 -1.90 7.99
C ALA A 46 -4.53 -1.78 6.57
N LYS A 47 -3.25 -2.13 6.38
CA LYS A 47 -2.62 -2.16 5.05
C LYS A 47 -3.31 -3.18 4.12
N GLU A 48 -3.63 -4.37 4.63
CA GLU A 48 -4.30 -5.42 3.89
C GLU A 48 -5.70 -5.00 3.44
N ARG A 49 -6.49 -4.36 4.33
CA ARG A 49 -7.81 -3.82 3.95
C ARG A 49 -7.70 -2.79 2.84
N TYR A 50 -6.73 -1.88 2.93
CA TYR A 50 -6.50 -0.88 1.90
C TYR A 50 -6.11 -1.52 0.55
N LEU A 51 -5.18 -2.48 0.54
CA LEU A 51 -4.81 -3.22 -0.68
C LEU A 51 -6.02 -3.99 -1.26
N LYS A 52 -6.80 -4.61 -0.36
CA LYS A 52 -8.24 -4.97 -0.48
C LYS A 52 -9.01 -4.10 -1.45
N GLU A 53 -9.18 -2.87 -1.00
CA GLU A 53 -10.01 -1.87 -1.65
C GLU A 53 -9.41 -1.41 -2.98
N MET A 54 -8.09 -1.24 -3.05
CA MET A 54 -7.44 -0.78 -4.29
C MET A 54 -7.54 -1.80 -5.42
N VAL A 55 -7.34 -3.09 -5.11
CA VAL A 55 -7.50 -4.16 -6.10
C VAL A 55 -8.91 -4.16 -6.67
N LYS A 56 -9.93 -4.05 -5.82
CA LYS A 56 -11.34 -4.01 -6.25
C LYS A 56 -11.69 -2.73 -6.98
N ARG A 57 -11.22 -1.58 -6.50
CA ARG A 57 -11.58 -0.26 -7.03
C ARG A 57 -11.04 -0.02 -8.43
N PHE A 58 -9.82 -0.49 -8.69
CA PHE A 58 -9.13 -0.29 -9.96
C PHE A 58 -9.13 -1.52 -10.85
N ASP A 59 -9.89 -2.57 -10.48
CA ASP A 59 -9.99 -3.84 -11.21
C ASP A 59 -8.61 -4.41 -11.57
N ILE A 60 -7.76 -4.56 -10.54
CA ILE A 60 -6.35 -4.91 -10.71
C ILE A 60 -6.20 -6.41 -10.98
N ASP A 61 -5.59 -6.76 -12.11
CA ASP A 61 -5.33 -8.15 -12.51
C ASP A 61 -4.19 -8.85 -11.75
N GLY A 62 -3.31 -8.09 -11.09
CA GLY A 62 -2.17 -8.64 -10.35
C GLY A 62 -1.39 -7.60 -9.55
N VAL A 63 -0.69 -8.04 -8.51
CA VAL A 63 0.04 -7.15 -7.59
C VAL A 63 1.52 -7.47 -7.58
N VAL A 64 2.35 -6.45 -7.82
CA VAL A 64 3.81 -6.53 -7.66
C VAL A 64 4.22 -5.88 -6.35
N PHE A 65 4.92 -6.62 -5.51
CA PHE A 65 5.57 -6.15 -4.31
C PHE A 65 7.05 -5.93 -4.58
N HIS A 66 7.49 -4.68 -4.45
CA HIS A 66 8.92 -4.38 -4.40
C HIS A 66 9.41 -4.52 -2.95
N ASP A 67 10.22 -5.53 -2.66
CA ASP A 67 10.83 -5.72 -1.35
C ASP A 67 12.22 -5.04 -1.31
N SER A 68 12.20 -3.74 -1.01
CA SER A 68 13.41 -2.96 -0.73
C SER A 68 14.06 -3.48 0.56
N LYS A 69 15.33 -3.87 0.46
CA LYS A 69 16.07 -4.41 1.61
C LYS A 69 16.45 -3.32 2.62
N THR A 70 16.67 -2.09 2.17
CA THR A 70 16.94 -0.92 3.05
C THR A 70 15.70 -0.30 3.68
N CYS A 71 14.49 -0.52 3.13
CA CYS A 71 13.25 0.15 3.57
C CYS A 71 12.15 -0.81 4.07
N PRO A 72 12.38 -1.50 5.20
CA PRO A 72 11.53 -2.61 5.64
C PRO A 72 10.05 -2.25 5.88
N ASN A 73 9.76 -1.05 6.36
CA ASN A 73 8.39 -0.61 6.65
C ASN A 73 7.61 -0.22 5.39
N ASN A 74 8.33 0.16 4.33
CA ASN A 74 7.75 0.51 3.03
C ASN A 74 7.62 -0.73 2.13
N SER A 75 8.38 -1.78 2.42
CA SER A 75 8.27 -3.10 1.80
C SER A 75 7.07 -3.87 2.36
N ASN A 76 5.90 -3.70 1.72
CA ASN A 76 4.65 -4.37 2.11
C ASN A 76 4.60 -5.86 1.71
N ALA A 77 5.74 -6.47 1.39
CA ALA A 77 5.87 -7.89 1.03
C ALA A 77 5.98 -8.82 2.24
N ARG A 78 6.16 -8.25 3.43
CA ARG A 78 6.51 -8.97 4.66
C ARG A 78 5.29 -9.57 5.34
N TYR A 79 5.54 -10.36 6.38
CA TYR A 79 4.51 -10.97 7.24
C TYR A 79 3.45 -11.79 6.50
N GLY A 80 3.71 -12.25 5.27
CA GLY A 80 2.77 -13.05 4.48
C GLY A 80 1.70 -12.26 3.72
N MET A 81 1.82 -10.92 3.63
CA MET A 81 0.86 -10.08 2.91
C MET A 81 0.57 -10.55 1.46
N PRO A 82 1.57 -10.88 0.62
CA PRO A 82 1.29 -11.31 -0.76
C PRO A 82 0.42 -12.58 -0.81
N LYS A 83 0.75 -13.58 0.02
CA LYS A 83 0.01 -14.84 0.11
C LYS A 83 -1.43 -14.61 0.55
N ARG A 84 -1.66 -13.81 1.61
CA ARG A 84 -3.03 -13.51 2.09
C ARG A 84 -3.86 -12.78 1.04
N LEU A 85 -3.27 -11.86 0.29
CA LEU A 85 -3.98 -11.15 -0.79
C LEU A 85 -4.34 -12.10 -1.93
N GLN A 86 -3.40 -12.94 -2.35
CA GLN A 86 -3.66 -13.94 -3.39
C GLN A 86 -4.77 -14.91 -2.97
N GLU A 87 -4.73 -15.45 -1.75
CA GLU A 87 -5.75 -16.37 -1.23
C GLU A 87 -7.12 -15.72 -1.10
N SER A 88 -7.18 -14.44 -0.71
CA SER A 88 -8.45 -13.76 -0.44
C SER A 88 -9.11 -13.11 -1.66
N LEU A 89 -8.34 -12.79 -2.71
CA LEU A 89 -8.85 -12.11 -3.91
C LEU A 89 -8.72 -12.92 -5.20
N GLY A 90 -7.90 -13.98 -5.20
CA GLY A 90 -7.61 -14.75 -6.40
C GLY A 90 -6.67 -14.06 -7.40
N VAL A 91 -6.17 -12.85 -7.08
CA VAL A 91 -5.22 -12.14 -7.96
C VAL A 91 -3.80 -12.66 -7.75
N PRO A 92 -3.03 -12.91 -8.82
CA PRO A 92 -1.63 -13.29 -8.70
C PRO A 92 -0.81 -12.19 -8.03
N THR A 93 0.14 -12.61 -7.19
CA THR A 93 1.12 -11.71 -6.56
C THR A 93 2.54 -12.10 -6.93
N LEU A 94 3.41 -11.11 -7.10
CA LEU A 94 4.84 -11.29 -7.38
C LEU A 94 5.65 -10.43 -6.42
N VAL A 95 6.65 -11.01 -5.76
CA VAL A 95 7.64 -10.27 -4.97
C VAL A 95 8.91 -10.15 -5.79
N ILE A 96 9.43 -8.93 -5.92
CA ILE A 96 10.71 -8.63 -6.55
C ILE A 96 11.63 -8.05 -5.48
N ASP A 97 12.73 -8.74 -5.21
CA ASP A 97 13.78 -8.26 -4.32
C ASP A 97 14.57 -7.14 -5.00
N GLY A 98 14.82 -6.06 -4.26
CA GLY A 98 15.57 -4.91 -4.78
C GLY A 98 16.00 -3.93 -3.68
N ASP A 99 16.45 -2.76 -4.12
CA ASP A 99 16.73 -1.61 -3.27
C ASP A 99 16.30 -0.30 -3.97
N LEU A 100 16.46 0.85 -3.33
CA LEU A 100 16.09 2.16 -3.91
C LEU A 100 17.09 2.68 -4.95
#